data_AF-A0A2U1UIP3-F1
#
_entry.id   AF-A0A2U1UIP3-F1
#
_cell.length_a   1.000
_cell.length_b   1.000
_cell.length_c   1.000
_cell.angle_alpha   90.00
_cell.angle_beta   90.00
_cell.angle_gamma   90.00
#
_symmetry.space_group_name_H-M   'P 1'
#
loop_
_entity.id
_entity.type
_entity.pdbx_description
1 polymer ?
#
loop_
_entity_poly.entity_id
_entity_poly.type
_entity_poly.pdbx_seq_one_letter_code
_entity_poly.pdbx_strand_id
1 'polypeptide(L)'
;MNTRRIFKSRTSRQSEVMDVLSSLLVAEIAQPSAELWIVSPWITDLDLLDNRAGRFDYLEPAWGQRQVQTSELLARAVANGGTLKVMTNETQHNARFIRQLTERVANYGMLDNLFIGQKEVLHTKGFLGDHFFLSGSMNLTIGGIVINDEQINLTTNKTAIMQALLAFNDFYQPVQGGVQ
;
A
#
# COMPACT_ATOMS: atom_id res chain seq x y z
N MET A 1 2.38 -11.69 20.83
CA MET A 1 3.66 -11.38 20.16
C MET A 1 3.71 -12.12 18.84
N ASN A 2 3.29 -11.51 17.73
CA ASN A 2 3.45 -12.14 16.42
C ASN A 2 4.06 -11.11 15.45
N THR A 3 5.38 -11.16 15.33
CA THR A 3 6.15 -10.35 14.39
C THR A 3 6.94 -11.32 13.52
N ARG A 4 6.62 -11.35 12.23
CA ARG A 4 7.39 -12.08 11.21
C ARG A 4 8.41 -11.13 10.60
N ARG A 5 9.67 -11.56 10.58
CA ARG A 5 10.76 -10.81 9.93
C ARG A 5 11.15 -11.53 8.65
N ILE A 6 11.20 -10.78 7.56
CA ILE A 6 11.57 -11.25 6.23
C ILE A 6 12.82 -10.49 5.81
N PHE A 7 13.89 -11.24 5.53
CA PHE A 7 15.11 -10.71 4.95
C PHE A 7 15.12 -11.04 3.45
N LYS A 8 14.99 -10.01 2.61
CA LYS A 8 15.10 -10.15 1.17
C LYS A 8 16.55 -9.90 0.77
N SER A 9 17.11 -10.83 0.00
CA SER A 9 18.38 -10.61 -0.70
C SER A 9 18.14 -10.47 -2.20
N ARG A 10 19.09 -9.88 -2.93
CA ARG A 10 19.12 -9.81 -4.40
C ARG A 10 18.83 -11.13 -5.13
N THR A 11 19.04 -12.26 -4.48
CA THR A 11 18.95 -13.61 -5.07
C THR A 11 17.81 -14.45 -4.49
N SER A 12 17.04 -13.96 -3.51
CA SER A 12 16.00 -14.78 -2.86
C SER A 12 14.84 -13.96 -2.27
N ARG A 13 13.65 -14.58 -2.18
CA ARG A 13 12.47 -14.10 -1.42
C ARG A 13 11.73 -12.87 -1.97
N GLN A 14 11.95 -12.49 -3.23
CA GLN A 14 11.10 -11.51 -3.92
C GLN A 14 9.63 -11.95 -3.94
N SER A 15 9.37 -13.22 -4.27
CA SER A 15 8.01 -13.78 -4.30
C SER A 15 7.34 -13.69 -2.93
N GLU A 16 8.08 -13.96 -1.85
CA GLU A 16 7.55 -13.89 -0.48
C GLU A 16 7.07 -12.49 -0.11
N VAL A 17 7.77 -11.44 -0.54
CA VAL A 17 7.36 -10.05 -0.31
C VAL A 17 6.12 -9.70 -1.13
N MET A 18 6.10 -10.10 -2.41
CA MET A 18 4.93 -9.89 -3.28
C MET A 18 3.70 -10.62 -2.75
N ASP A 19 3.86 -11.86 -2.28
CA ASP A 19 2.81 -12.67 -1.68
C ASP A 19 2.27 -12.03 -0.40
N VAL A 20 3.15 -11.47 0.45
CA VAL A 20 2.72 -10.75 1.66
C VAL A 20 1.95 -9.49 1.29
N LEU A 21 2.48 -8.65 0.41
CA LEU A 21 1.83 -7.40 -0.01
C LEU A 21 0.47 -7.66 -0.68
N SER A 22 0.41 -8.63 -1.61
CA SER A 22 -0.83 -9.00 -2.29
C SER A 22 -1.86 -9.57 -1.30
N SER A 23 -1.44 -10.43 -0.37
CA SER A 23 -2.32 -10.98 0.66
C SER A 23 -2.88 -9.91 1.58
N LEU A 24 -2.06 -8.94 2.00
CA LEU A 24 -2.50 -7.82 2.83
C LEU A 24 -3.51 -6.95 2.09
N LEU A 25 -3.29 -6.63 0.81
CA LEU A 25 -4.25 -5.84 0.04
C LEU A 25 -5.55 -6.60 -0.27
N VAL A 26 -5.48 -7.91 -0.51
CA VAL A 26 -6.69 -8.75 -0.61
C VAL A 26 -7.46 -8.76 0.71
N ALA A 27 -6.76 -8.82 1.86
CA ALA A 27 -7.40 -8.70 3.17
C ALA A 27 -8.07 -7.33 3.37
N GLU A 28 -7.42 -6.23 2.95
CA GLU A 28 -8.00 -4.88 2.99
C GLU A 28 -9.19 -4.70 2.04
N ILE A 29 -9.28 -5.48 0.96
CA ILE A 29 -10.50 -5.51 0.13
C ILE A 29 -11.62 -6.25 0.88
N ALA A 30 -11.32 -7.36 1.55
CA ALA A 30 -12.32 -8.17 2.24
C ALA A 30 -12.82 -7.51 3.54
N GLN A 31 -11.93 -6.88 4.29
CA GLN A 31 -12.20 -6.18 5.53
C GLN A 31 -11.36 -4.89 5.58
N PRO A 32 -11.87 -3.79 4.98
CA PRO A 32 -11.14 -2.53 4.92
C PRO A 32 -10.84 -1.97 6.31
N SER A 33 -9.61 -1.48 6.49
CA SER A 33 -9.25 -0.71 7.67
C SER A 33 -10.00 0.62 7.69
N ALA A 34 -10.32 1.10 8.89
CA ALA A 34 -10.84 2.46 9.09
C ALA A 34 -9.84 3.49 8.55
N GLU A 35 -8.55 3.26 8.81
CA GLU A 35 -7.45 4.03 8.22
C GLU A 35 -6.36 3.10 7.68
N LEU A 36 -6.27 3.01 6.36
CA LEU A 36 -5.17 2.35 5.66
C LEU A 36 -4.09 3.39 5.31
N TRP A 37 -2.89 3.19 5.81
CA TRP A 37 -1.77 4.11 5.64
C TRP A 37 -0.67 3.52 4.76
N ILE A 38 -0.25 4.29 3.76
CA ILE A 38 0.99 4.06 3.02
C ILE A 38 1.91 5.26 3.26
N VAL A 39 3.07 4.99 3.85
CA VAL A 39 4.15 5.99 4.00
C VAL A 39 5.36 5.44 3.27
N SER A 40 5.77 6.08 2.18
CA SER A 40 6.96 5.67 1.45
C SER A 40 7.55 6.81 0.61
N PRO A 41 8.86 7.07 0.66
CA PRO A 41 9.50 8.11 -0.14
C PRO A 41 9.28 7.90 -1.64
N TRP A 42 9.34 6.65 -2.10
CA TRP A 42 9.15 6.32 -3.50
C TRP A 42 8.10 5.23 -3.65
N ILE A 43 7.13 5.47 -4.53
CA ILE A 43 6.02 4.56 -4.82
C ILE A 43 5.88 4.45 -6.34
N THR A 44 5.84 3.21 -6.84
CA THR A 44 5.44 2.92 -8.22
C THR A 44 4.23 1.99 -8.21
N ASP A 45 3.44 2.03 -9.28
CA ASP A 45 2.35 1.08 -9.46
C ASP A 45 2.91 -0.29 -9.85
N LEU A 46 2.72 -1.29 -8.99
CA LEU A 46 3.28 -2.64 -9.16
C LEU A 46 2.20 -3.59 -9.62
N ASP A 47 2.52 -4.45 -10.60
CA ASP A 47 1.74 -5.64 -10.90
C ASP A 47 1.88 -6.63 -9.73
N LEU A 48 0.88 -6.64 -8.85
CA LEU A 48 1.00 -7.24 -7.52
C LEU A 48 0.17 -8.52 -7.37
N LEU A 49 -0.98 -8.59 -8.02
CA LEU A 49 -1.89 -9.74 -7.92
C LEU A 49 -2.09 -10.40 -9.28
N ASP A 50 -1.77 -11.69 -9.37
CA ASP A 50 -1.92 -12.48 -10.59
C ASP A 50 -3.36 -12.97 -10.76
N ASN A 51 -4.16 -12.21 -11.52
CA ASN A 51 -5.52 -12.59 -11.91
C ASN A 51 -5.62 -13.20 -13.32
N ARG A 52 -4.51 -13.65 -13.93
CA ARG A 52 -4.55 -14.18 -15.33
C ARG A 52 -5.45 -15.40 -15.50
N ALA A 53 -5.71 -16.14 -14.43
CA ALA A 53 -6.62 -17.28 -14.43
C ALA A 53 -8.05 -16.92 -13.93
N GLY A 54 -8.37 -15.63 -13.77
CA GLY A 54 -9.68 -15.16 -13.24
C GLY A 54 -9.94 -15.54 -11.78
N ARG A 55 -8.88 -15.84 -11.02
CA ARG A 55 -8.99 -16.36 -9.65
C ARG A 55 -9.56 -15.35 -8.67
N PHE A 56 -9.51 -14.06 -8.98
CA PHE A 56 -9.94 -12.95 -8.14
C PHE A 56 -11.09 -12.17 -8.77
N ASP A 57 -11.74 -12.71 -9.80
CA ASP A 57 -12.93 -12.08 -10.43
C ASP A 57 -14.09 -11.92 -9.44
N TYR A 58 -14.10 -12.70 -8.36
CA TYR A 58 -15.07 -12.52 -7.26
C TYR A 58 -14.83 -11.26 -6.41
N LEU A 59 -13.61 -10.69 -6.44
CA LEU A 59 -13.30 -9.41 -5.79
C LEU A 59 -13.66 -8.24 -6.71
N GLU A 60 -13.30 -8.34 -7.99
CA GLU A 60 -13.57 -7.32 -8.99
C GLU A 60 -13.56 -7.94 -10.40
N PRO A 61 -14.74 -8.24 -10.99
CA PRO A 61 -14.82 -8.81 -12.33
C PRO A 61 -14.20 -7.92 -13.42
N ALA A 62 -14.17 -6.60 -13.23
CA ALA A 62 -13.67 -5.66 -14.23
C ALA A 62 -12.14 -5.74 -14.43
N TRP A 63 -11.40 -6.39 -13.54
CA TRP A 63 -9.96 -6.57 -13.73
C TRP A 63 -9.64 -7.46 -14.93
N GLY A 64 -10.47 -8.47 -15.18
CA GLY A 64 -10.24 -9.47 -16.22
C GLY A 64 -8.96 -10.30 -16.01
N GLN A 65 -8.60 -11.07 -17.04
CA GLN A 65 -7.53 -12.07 -16.98
C GLN A 65 -6.12 -11.46 -17.17
N ARG A 66 -5.65 -10.69 -16.19
CA ARG A 66 -4.32 -10.04 -16.22
C ARG A 66 -3.69 -9.91 -14.83
N GLN A 67 -2.49 -9.35 -14.77
CA GLN A 67 -1.94 -8.83 -13.51
C GLN A 67 -2.72 -7.58 -13.10
N VAL A 68 -2.97 -7.44 -11.80
CA VAL A 68 -3.68 -6.31 -11.19
C VAL A 68 -2.69 -5.45 -10.43
N GLN A 69 -2.80 -4.14 -10.64
CA GLN A 69 -1.86 -3.17 -10.12
C GLN A 69 -2.18 -2.77 -8.67
N THR A 70 -1.15 -2.35 -7.94
CA THR A 70 -1.27 -1.96 -6.52
C THR A 70 -2.33 -0.88 -6.32
N SER A 71 -2.37 0.14 -7.17
CA SER A 71 -3.38 1.21 -7.05
C SER A 71 -4.79 0.76 -7.44
N GLU A 72 -4.96 -0.32 -8.20
CA GLU A 72 -6.28 -0.93 -8.45
C GLU A 72 -6.79 -1.66 -7.21
N LEU A 73 -5.90 -2.40 -6.54
CA LEU A 73 -6.22 -3.07 -5.28
C LEU A 73 -6.57 -2.05 -4.19
N LEU A 74 -5.80 -0.97 -4.09
CA LEU A 74 -6.06 0.14 -3.16
C LEU A 74 -7.38 0.84 -3.47
N ALA A 75 -7.65 1.17 -4.73
CA ALA A 75 -8.91 1.78 -5.11
C ALA A 75 -10.11 0.86 -4.81
N ARG A 76 -9.97 -0.45 -4.99
CA ARG A 76 -10.99 -1.44 -4.63
C ARG A 76 -11.21 -1.53 -3.12
N ALA A 77 -10.16 -1.45 -2.31
CA ALA A 77 -10.27 -1.41 -0.85
C ALA A 77 -10.99 -0.13 -0.37
N VAL A 78 -10.66 1.02 -0.95
CA VAL A 78 -11.36 2.28 -0.70
C VAL A 78 -12.83 2.20 -1.12
N ALA A 79 -13.12 1.61 -2.29
CA ALA A 79 -14.48 1.39 -2.78
C ALA A 79 -15.33 0.51 -1.83
N ASN A 80 -14.69 -0.33 -1.01
CA ASN A 80 -15.35 -1.15 0.00
C ASN A 80 -15.55 -0.43 1.35
N GLY A 81 -15.19 0.86 1.43
CA GLY A 81 -15.44 1.71 2.61
C GLY A 81 -14.18 2.05 3.42
N GLY A 82 -12.99 1.60 3.00
CA GLY A 82 -11.74 1.98 3.66
C GLY A 82 -11.37 3.45 3.40
N THR A 83 -10.63 4.07 4.32
CA THR A 83 -9.98 5.37 4.08
C THR A 83 -8.51 5.14 3.78
N LEU A 84 -8.01 5.66 2.67
CA LEU A 84 -6.61 5.55 2.27
C LEU A 84 -5.87 6.86 2.50
N LYS A 85 -4.80 6.80 3.29
CA LYS A 85 -3.88 7.91 3.55
C LYS A 85 -2.50 7.58 2.98
N VAL A 86 -2.03 8.37 2.02
CA VAL A 86 -0.74 8.20 1.35
C VAL A 86 0.18 9.36 1.68
N MET A 87 1.36 9.06 2.20
CA MET A 87 2.45 10.01 2.40
C MET A 87 3.65 9.61 1.55
N THR A 88 4.11 10.54 0.72
CA THR A 88 5.27 10.33 -0.14
C THR A 88 6.17 11.56 -0.22
N ASN A 89 7.26 11.51 -0.98
CA ASN A 89 8.07 12.71 -1.22
C ASN A 89 7.58 13.51 -2.45
N GLU A 90 8.10 14.72 -2.60
CA GLU A 90 7.69 15.68 -3.66
C GLU A 90 8.29 15.36 -5.04
N THR A 91 8.92 14.19 -5.21
CA THR A 91 9.58 13.85 -6.47
C THR A 91 8.59 13.44 -7.56
N GLN A 92 8.91 13.77 -8.81
CA GLN A 92 8.11 13.38 -9.99
C GLN A 92 7.98 11.85 -10.14
N HIS A 93 8.85 11.08 -9.47
CA HIS A 93 8.78 9.61 -9.44
C HIS A 93 7.40 9.09 -9.03
N ASN A 94 6.75 9.76 -8.08
CA ASN A 94 5.46 9.34 -7.52
C ASN A 94 4.27 9.83 -8.35
N ALA A 95 4.47 10.81 -9.24
CA ALA A 95 3.39 11.52 -9.91
C ALA A 95 2.47 10.59 -10.73
N ARG A 96 3.06 9.58 -11.39
CA ARG A 96 2.26 8.59 -12.15
C ARG A 96 1.37 7.77 -11.23
N PHE A 97 1.92 7.24 -10.14
CA PHE A 97 1.16 6.45 -9.17
C PHE A 97 0.05 7.27 -8.53
N ILE A 98 0.37 8.49 -8.06
CA ILE A 98 -0.60 9.41 -7.44
C ILE A 98 -1.77 9.70 -8.40
N ARG A 99 -1.46 10.06 -9.66
CA ARG A 99 -2.49 10.34 -10.65
C ARG A 99 -3.38 9.13 -10.91
N GLN A 100 -2.79 7.97 -11.17
CA GLN A 100 -3.55 6.74 -11.44
C GLN A 100 -4.41 6.30 -10.25
N LEU A 101 -3.87 6.38 -9.03
CA LEU A 101 -4.63 6.08 -7.82
C LEU A 101 -5.81 7.04 -7.65
N THR A 102 -5.58 8.33 -7.86
CA THR A 102 -6.62 9.37 -7.74
C THR A 102 -7.74 9.15 -8.75
N GLU A 103 -7.40 8.95 -10.02
CA GLU A 103 -8.37 8.65 -11.09
C GLU A 103 -9.18 7.38 -10.78
N ARG A 104 -8.52 6.31 -10.30
CA ARG A 104 -9.19 5.04 -9.96
C ARG A 104 -10.14 5.19 -8.79
N VAL A 105 -9.74 5.90 -7.73
CA VAL A 105 -10.64 6.18 -6.59
C VAL A 105 -11.80 7.08 -7.00
N ALA A 106 -11.55 8.09 -7.86
CA ALA A 106 -12.60 8.95 -8.41
C ALA A 106 -13.63 8.19 -9.22
N ASN A 107 -13.23 7.18 -9.99
CA ASN A 107 -14.15 6.35 -10.76
C ASN A 107 -15.12 5.54 -9.87
N TYR A 108 -14.76 5.30 -8.61
CA TYR A 108 -15.66 4.71 -7.62
C TYR A 108 -16.50 5.75 -6.85
N GLY A 109 -16.31 7.04 -7.09
CA GLY A 109 -16.98 8.11 -6.36
C GLY A 109 -16.50 8.26 -4.91
N MET A 110 -15.28 7.82 -4.59
CA MET A 110 -14.76 7.73 -3.22
C MET A 110 -13.56 8.65 -2.96
N LEU A 111 -13.46 9.78 -3.67
CA LEU A 111 -12.35 10.74 -3.46
C LEU A 111 -12.29 11.28 -2.04
N ASP A 112 -13.45 11.38 -1.37
CA ASP A 112 -13.53 11.83 0.02
C ASP A 112 -12.81 10.88 0.99
N ASN A 113 -12.57 9.63 0.57
CA ASN A 113 -11.86 8.60 1.34
C ASN A 113 -10.38 8.50 0.96
N LEU A 114 -9.86 9.37 0.09
CA LEU A 114 -8.46 9.40 -0.30
C LEU A 114 -7.79 10.67 0.23
N PHE A 115 -6.68 10.48 0.93
CA PHE A 115 -5.85 11.56 1.45
C PHE A 115 -4.43 11.39 0.95
N ILE A 116 -3.85 12.43 0.34
CA ILE A 116 -2.48 12.40 -0.16
C ILE A 116 -1.70 13.56 0.44
N GLY A 117 -0.50 13.28 0.95
CA GLY A 117 0.44 14.28 1.42
C GLY A 117 1.83 14.04 0.86
N GLN A 118 2.57 15.13 0.65
CA GLN A 118 3.96 15.09 0.23
C GLN A 118 4.84 15.84 1.23
N LYS A 119 6.07 15.36 1.42
CA LYS A 119 7.10 16.00 2.24
C LYS A 119 8.44 15.95 1.51
N GLU A 120 9.17 17.06 1.50
CA GLU A 120 10.54 17.13 0.97
C GLU A 120 11.45 16.03 1.56
N VAL A 121 11.48 15.92 2.90
CA VAL A 121 12.28 14.90 3.60
C VAL A 121 11.36 13.83 4.18
N LEU A 122 11.30 12.69 3.50
CA LEU A 122 10.62 11.48 3.95
C LEU A 122 11.57 10.28 3.85
N HIS A 123 11.77 9.57 4.95
CA HIS A 123 12.58 8.33 5.00
C HIS A 123 11.82 7.11 5.49
N THR A 124 10.73 7.33 6.22
CA THR A 124 9.85 6.30 6.78
C THR A 124 9.22 5.45 5.69
N LYS A 125 9.18 4.13 5.91
CA LYS A 125 8.53 3.17 5.02
C LYS A 125 7.63 2.27 5.84
N GLY A 126 6.34 2.38 5.59
CA GLY A 126 5.33 1.67 6.34
C GLY A 126 4.05 1.47 5.54
N PHE A 127 3.47 0.29 5.70
CA PHE A 127 2.11 -0.02 5.26
C PHE A 127 1.36 -0.52 6.49
N LEU A 128 0.33 0.21 6.89
CA LEU A 128 -0.33 0.06 8.18
C LEU A 128 -1.84 0.04 7.97
N GLY A 129 -2.50 -0.97 8.54
CA GLY A 129 -3.95 -1.03 8.67
C GLY A 129 -4.34 -1.44 10.10
N ASP A 130 -5.62 -1.67 10.33
CA ASP A 130 -6.16 -1.97 11.67
C ASP A 130 -5.64 -3.30 12.25
N HIS A 131 -5.25 -4.22 11.36
CA HIS A 131 -4.88 -5.60 11.72
C HIS A 131 -3.41 -5.94 11.46
N PHE A 132 -2.66 -5.04 10.84
CA PHE A 132 -1.27 -5.30 10.49
C PHE A 132 -0.43 -4.03 10.45
N PHE A 133 0.86 -4.19 10.71
CA PHE A 133 1.84 -3.17 10.37
C PHE A 133 3.04 -3.83 9.69
N LEU A 134 3.27 -3.43 8.44
CA LEU A 134 4.43 -3.77 7.64
C LEU A 134 5.41 -2.59 7.65
N SER A 135 6.60 -2.80 8.19
CA SER A 135 7.64 -1.76 8.31
C SER A 135 8.99 -2.27 7.87
N GLY A 136 9.87 -1.40 7.38
CA GLY A 136 11.17 -1.84 6.93
C GLY A 136 11.98 -0.79 6.18
N SER A 137 12.99 -1.26 5.48
CA SER A 137 13.83 -0.43 4.59
C SER A 137 13.27 -0.34 3.17
N MET A 138 12.26 -1.15 2.82
CA MET A 138 11.75 -1.33 1.46
C MET A 138 10.79 -0.23 1.01
N ASN A 139 11.12 0.41 -0.11
CA ASN A 139 10.18 1.29 -0.83
C ASN A 139 9.15 0.47 -1.60
N LEU A 140 7.94 1.01 -1.80
CA LEU A 140 6.92 0.39 -2.65
C LEU A 140 7.20 0.65 -4.14
N THR A 141 8.41 0.30 -4.59
CA THR A 141 8.84 0.44 -5.98
C THR A 141 9.26 -0.90 -6.57
N ILE A 142 9.23 -1.00 -7.91
CA ILE A 142 9.75 -2.18 -8.62
C ILE A 142 11.20 -2.43 -8.18
N GLY A 143 12.02 -1.37 -8.08
CA GLY A 143 13.41 -1.50 -7.61
C GLY A 143 13.53 -1.95 -6.15
N GLY A 144 12.70 -1.43 -5.25
CA GLY A 144 12.67 -1.83 -3.84
C GLY A 144 12.34 -3.31 -3.66
N ILE A 145 11.35 -3.80 -4.42
CA ILE A 145 10.90 -5.19 -4.35
C ILE A 145 11.84 -6.15 -5.10
N VAL A 146 12.37 -5.75 -6.25
CA VAL A 146 13.11 -6.66 -7.15
C VAL A 146 14.63 -6.62 -6.91
N ILE A 147 15.20 -5.47 -6.56
CA ILE A 147 16.66 -5.24 -6.68
C ILE A 147 17.37 -5.09 -5.34
N ASN A 148 16.77 -4.45 -4.34
CA ASN A 148 17.52 -4.12 -3.11
C ASN A 148 17.58 -5.27 -2.11
N ASP A 149 18.62 -5.32 -1.28
CA ASP A 149 18.57 -6.10 -0.05
C ASP A 149 17.72 -5.32 0.95
N GLU A 150 16.64 -5.93 1.44
CA GLU A 150 15.63 -5.23 2.24
C GLU A 150 15.25 -6.06 3.45
N GLN A 151 15.02 -5.38 4.58
CA GLN A 151 14.41 -5.99 5.75
C GLN A 151 12.98 -5.50 5.89
N ILE A 152 12.05 -6.44 6.01
CA ILE A 152 10.63 -6.18 6.22
C ILE A 152 10.17 -6.88 7.49
N ASN A 153 9.39 -6.19 8.31
CA ASN A 153 8.80 -6.67 9.54
C ASN A 153 7.29 -6.56 9.41
N LEU A 154 6.59 -7.69 9.43
CA LEU A 154 5.14 -7.74 9.52
C LEU A 154 4.77 -8.06 10.97
N THR A 155 4.00 -7.20 11.62
CA THR A 155 3.45 -7.46 12.95
C THR A 155 1.94 -7.41 12.95
N THR A 156 1.31 -8.32 13.70
CA THR A 156 -0.13 -8.31 14.00
C THR A 156 -0.39 -8.03 15.49
N ASN A 157 0.62 -7.51 16.19
CA ASN A 157 0.50 -7.10 17.59
C ASN A 157 -0.32 -5.80 17.68
N LYS A 158 -1.50 -5.87 18.28
CA LYS A 158 -2.41 -4.72 18.45
C LYS A 158 -1.75 -3.50 19.10
N THR A 159 -0.91 -3.69 20.12
CA THR A 159 -0.20 -2.58 20.77
C THR A 159 0.77 -1.90 19.81
N ALA A 160 1.52 -2.67 19.04
CA ALA A 160 2.46 -2.12 18.05
C ALA A 160 1.74 -1.40 16.91
N ILE A 161 0.61 -1.94 16.45
CA ILE A 161 -0.24 -1.33 15.42
C ILE A 161 -0.79 0.01 15.93
N MET A 162 -1.38 0.04 17.13
CA MET A 162 -1.92 1.27 17.71
C MET A 162 -0.84 2.34 17.94
N GLN A 163 0.35 1.95 18.40
CA GLN A 163 1.48 2.87 18.53
C GLN A 163 1.91 3.45 17.18
N ALA A 164 1.97 2.63 16.14
CA ALA A 164 2.29 3.08 14.79
C ALA A 164 1.21 4.01 14.23
N LEU A 165 -0.07 3.70 14.45
CA LEU A 165 -1.20 4.53 14.03
C LEU A 165 -1.20 5.91 14.69
N LEU A 166 -0.96 5.97 16.00
CA LEU A 166 -0.82 7.24 16.72
C LEU A 166 0.35 8.05 16.16
N ALA A 167 1.52 7.42 16.00
CA ALA A 167 2.67 8.11 15.41
C ALA A 167 2.37 8.61 13.99
N PHE A 168 1.71 7.82 13.15
CA PHE A 168 1.41 8.23 11.78
C PHE A 168 0.46 9.43 11.75
N ASN A 169 -0.59 9.42 12.58
CA ASN A 169 -1.51 10.55 12.73
C ASN A 169 -0.84 11.79 13.32
N ASP A 170 0.12 11.64 14.23
CA ASP A 170 0.84 12.77 14.81
C ASP A 170 1.83 13.40 13.83
N PHE A 171 2.59 12.58 13.09
CA PHE A 171 3.70 13.03 12.24
C PHE A 171 3.29 13.42 10.81
N TYR A 172 2.17 12.91 10.33
CA TYR A 172 1.73 13.11 8.95
C TYR A 172 0.33 13.70 8.87
N GLN A 173 0.19 14.70 7.99
CA GLN A 173 -1.04 15.44 7.77
C GLN A 173 -1.36 15.45 6.27
N PRO A 174 -1.74 14.30 5.68
CA PRO A 174 -2.19 14.27 4.28
C PRO A 174 -3.50 15.03 4.13
N VAL A 175 -3.72 15.64 2.97
CA VAL A 175 -4.93 16.41 2.68
C VAL A 175 -5.92 15.57 1.87
N GLN A 176 -7.21 15.83 2.06
CA GLN A 176 -8.28 15.13 1.36
C GLN A 176 -8.25 15.46 -0.14
N GLY A 177 -8.48 14.45 -0.97
CA GLY A 177 -8.39 14.55 -2.43
C GLY A 177 -6.97 14.32 -2.96
N GLY A 178 -6.87 13.95 -4.23
CA GLY A 178 -5.57 13.86 -4.91
C GLY A 178 -4.91 15.24 -5.01
N VAL A 179 -3.59 15.26 -5.16
CA VAL A 179 -2.81 16.51 -5.33
C VAL A 179 -3.41 17.32 -6.49
N GLN A 180 -3.79 18.58 -6.21
CA GLN A 180 -4.30 19.52 -7.22
C GLN A 180 -3.27 19.79 -8.32
#